data_AF-A0A2R6EAE3-F1
#
_entry.id   AF-A0A2R6EAE3-F1
#
_cell.length_a   1.000
_cell.length_b   1.000
_cell.length_c   1.000
_cell.angle_alpha   90.00
_cell.angle_beta   90.00
_cell.angle_gamma   90.00
#
_symmetry.space_group_name_H-M   'P 1'
#
loop_
_entity.id
_entity.type
_entity.pdbx_description
1 polymer ?
#
loop_
_entity_poly.entity_id
_entity_poly.type
_entity_poly.pdbx_seq_one_letter_code
_entity_poly.pdbx_strand_id
1 'polypeptide(L)'
;MIDRIREDVRTARETDPAAKSTAEVFLYAGLYAVWLHGVAHRLDERGHRLLARLLAQVNRLLTGVEIDPGAELGRRVFIDHGMGVVIGETAEIGDDVNMYHGVTLGGNDPRPVKRHPTVEDGATLGAGSTLVGDITIGEGATVGAGAVVVGDVPPGATVAGNPAERVDTAEETEEPASPGPEVVADGEQEAEAETGSPAVESLRPCCGMGRS
;
A
#
# COMPACT_ATOMS: atom_id res chain seq x y z
N MET A 1 -25.11 10.40 8.46
CA MET A 1 -24.07 10.20 9.50
C MET A 1 -24.21 8.83 10.16
N ILE A 2 -25.40 8.44 10.65
CA ILE A 2 -25.63 7.08 11.17
C ILE A 2 -25.35 6.00 10.12
N ASP A 3 -25.83 6.19 8.89
CA ASP A 3 -25.60 5.21 7.81
C ASP A 3 -24.12 5.09 7.45
N ARG A 4 -23.38 6.23 7.43
CA ARG A 4 -21.92 6.25 7.26
C ARG A 4 -21.20 5.46 8.36
N ILE A 5 -21.55 5.67 9.63
CA ILE A 5 -20.97 4.89 10.74
C ILE A 5 -21.21 3.39 10.57
N ARG A 6 -22.40 2.98 10.14
CA ARG A 6 -22.72 1.56 9.89
C ARG A 6 -21.90 0.99 8.74
N GLU A 7 -21.79 1.74 7.64
CA GLU A 7 -20.97 1.38 6.49
C GLU A 7 -19.49 1.23 6.89
N ASP A 8 -18.92 2.23 7.56
CA ASP A 8 -17.50 2.23 7.95
C ASP A 8 -17.17 1.07 8.92
N VAL A 9 -18.04 0.81 9.90
CA VAL A 9 -17.88 -0.34 10.82
C VAL A 9 -17.95 -1.66 10.08
N ARG A 10 -18.81 -1.76 9.06
CA ARG A 10 -18.91 -2.97 8.23
C ARG A 10 -17.64 -3.14 7.39
N THR A 11 -17.18 -2.10 6.70
CA THR A 11 -15.94 -2.11 5.92
C THR A 11 -14.77 -2.53 6.79
N ALA A 12 -14.60 -1.94 7.98
CA ALA A 12 -13.55 -2.34 8.90
C ALA A 12 -13.56 -3.84 9.26
N ARG A 13 -14.74 -4.46 9.40
CA ARG A 13 -14.84 -5.91 9.65
C ARG A 13 -14.55 -6.77 8.43
N GLU A 14 -14.83 -6.27 7.23
CA GLU A 14 -14.61 -6.99 5.97
C GLU A 14 -13.14 -6.89 5.54
N THR A 15 -12.50 -5.73 5.79
CA THR A 15 -11.11 -5.46 5.38
C THR A 15 -10.08 -5.97 6.38
N ASP A 16 -10.34 -5.93 7.69
CA ASP A 16 -9.36 -6.33 8.71
C ASP A 16 -9.68 -7.72 9.32
N PRO A 17 -8.87 -8.76 9.01
CA PRO A 17 -9.03 -10.09 9.60
C PRO A 17 -8.86 -10.12 11.12
N ALA A 18 -8.20 -9.12 11.72
CA ALA A 18 -8.02 -9.03 13.16
C ALA A 18 -9.29 -8.61 13.92
N ALA A 19 -10.28 -8.05 13.22
CA ALA A 19 -11.56 -7.62 13.81
C ALA A 19 -12.46 -8.82 14.15
N LYS A 20 -12.29 -9.41 15.35
CA LYS A 20 -13.04 -10.60 15.77
C LYS A 20 -14.48 -10.28 16.15
N SER A 21 -14.79 -9.02 16.47
CA SER A 21 -16.15 -8.56 16.78
C SER A 21 -16.40 -7.11 16.39
N THR A 22 -17.67 -6.73 16.23
CA THR A 22 -18.07 -5.32 16.01
C THR A 22 -17.65 -4.42 17.17
N ALA A 23 -17.61 -4.94 18.40
CA ALA A 23 -17.20 -4.18 19.57
C ALA A 23 -15.71 -3.79 19.52
N GLU A 24 -14.85 -4.65 18.97
CA GLU A 24 -13.43 -4.34 18.78
C GLU A 24 -13.22 -3.25 17.73
N VAL A 25 -14.02 -3.26 16.65
CA VAL A 25 -13.96 -2.23 15.61
C VAL A 25 -14.27 -0.83 16.18
N PHE A 26 -15.14 -0.73 17.18
CA PHE A 26 -15.37 0.54 17.88
C PHE A 26 -14.16 1.04 18.69
N LEU A 27 -13.05 0.29 18.76
CA LEU A 27 -11.81 0.76 19.37
C LEU A 27 -10.83 1.33 18.34
N TYR A 28 -11.18 1.34 17.04
CA TYR A 28 -10.25 1.70 15.97
C TYR A 28 -10.16 3.23 15.86
N ALA A 29 -8.98 3.76 16.15
CA ALA A 29 -8.71 5.20 16.11
C ALA A 29 -9.01 5.83 14.74
N GLY A 30 -8.76 5.10 13.65
CA GLY A 30 -9.03 5.55 12.28
C GLY A 30 -10.50 5.84 12.01
N LEU A 31 -11.43 5.04 12.55
CA LEU A 31 -12.87 5.29 12.40
C LEU A 31 -13.28 6.58 13.10
N TYR A 32 -12.81 6.80 14.34
CA TYR A 32 -13.04 8.06 15.03
C TYR A 32 -12.46 9.25 14.29
N ALA A 33 -11.31 9.07 13.63
CA ALA A 33 -10.69 10.13 12.84
C ALA A 33 -11.57 10.57 11.67
N VAL A 34 -12.11 9.62 10.91
CA VAL A 34 -13.04 9.88 9.80
C VAL A 34 -14.33 10.53 10.30
N TRP A 35 -14.90 10.05 11.41
CA TRP A 35 -16.16 10.60 11.94
C TRP A 35 -16.01 12.02 12.48
N LEU A 36 -14.95 12.29 13.25
CA LEU A 36 -14.65 13.63 13.76
C LEU A 36 -14.32 14.60 12.62
N HIS A 37 -13.57 14.16 11.61
CA HIS A 37 -13.36 14.95 10.40
C HIS A 37 -14.69 15.28 9.72
N GLY A 38 -15.61 14.33 9.56
CA GLY A 38 -16.92 14.62 8.95
C GLY A 38 -17.77 15.65 9.71
N VAL A 39 -17.53 15.87 11.01
CA VAL A 39 -18.10 16.98 11.77
C VAL A 39 -17.31 18.27 11.52
N ALA A 40 -15.98 18.22 11.54
CA ALA A 40 -15.10 19.37 11.30
C ALA A 40 -15.28 19.96 9.90
N HIS A 41 -15.31 19.12 8.86
CA HIS A 41 -15.56 19.50 7.48
C HIS A 41 -16.88 20.24 7.31
N ARG A 42 -17.97 19.69 7.88
CA ARG A 42 -19.28 20.35 7.84
C ARG A 42 -19.32 21.69 8.60
N LEU A 43 -18.48 21.87 9.62
CA LEU A 43 -18.32 23.17 10.28
C LEU A 43 -17.58 24.15 9.38
N ASP A 44 -16.55 23.68 8.66
CA ASP A 44 -15.78 24.49 7.73
C ASP A 44 -16.63 24.96 6.53
N GLU A 45 -17.40 24.06 5.91
CA GLU A 45 -18.36 24.36 4.83
C GLU A 45 -19.39 25.42 5.24
N ARG A 46 -19.75 25.48 6.53
CA ARG A 46 -20.68 26.48 7.10
C ARG A 46 -19.99 27.78 7.51
N GLY A 47 -18.69 27.92 7.28
CA GLY A 47 -17.89 29.10 7.60
C GLY A 47 -17.37 29.16 9.04
N HIS A 48 -17.58 28.13 9.88
CA HIS A 48 -17.10 28.07 11.26
C HIS A 48 -15.64 27.59 11.35
N ARG A 49 -14.75 28.22 10.59
CA ARG A 49 -13.36 27.77 10.35
C ARG A 49 -12.53 27.57 11.61
N LEU A 50 -12.66 28.46 12.60
CA LEU A 50 -11.91 28.35 13.86
C LEU A 50 -12.32 27.09 14.65
N LEU A 51 -13.62 26.80 14.70
CA LEU A 51 -14.14 25.63 15.40
C LEU A 51 -13.78 24.35 14.65
N ALA A 52 -13.85 24.38 13.32
CA ALA A 52 -13.41 23.27 12.47
C ALA A 52 -11.94 22.92 12.73
N ARG A 53 -11.04 23.92 12.75
CA ARG A 53 -9.62 23.73 13.08
C ARG A 53 -9.39 23.23 14.49
N LEU A 54 -10.11 23.78 15.48
CA LEU A 54 -10.02 23.29 16.86
C LEU A 54 -10.41 21.80 16.93
N LEU A 55 -11.48 21.41 16.24
CA LEU A 55 -11.93 20.02 16.21
C LEU A 55 -10.93 19.12 15.49
N ALA A 56 -10.28 19.58 14.41
CA ALA A 56 -9.19 18.85 13.76
C ALA A 56 -7.99 18.63 14.70
N GLN A 57 -7.63 19.63 15.52
CA GLN A 57 -6.57 19.46 16.53
C GLN A 57 -6.95 18.47 17.63
N VAL A 58 -8.22 18.49 18.07
CA VAL A 58 -8.74 17.49 19.01
C VAL A 58 -8.71 16.10 18.39
N ASN A 59 -9.12 15.98 17.12
CA ASN A 59 -9.07 14.73 16.38
C ASN A 59 -7.65 14.15 16.36
N ARG A 60 -6.67 14.97 15.95
CA ARG A 60 -5.24 14.64 15.97
C ARG A 60 -4.74 14.22 17.34
N LEU A 61 -5.15 14.91 18.40
CA LEU A 61 -4.75 14.58 19.77
C LEU A 61 -5.27 13.21 20.21
N LEU A 62 -6.52 12.88 19.85
CA LEU A 62 -7.18 11.64 20.30
C LEU A 62 -6.80 10.42 19.46
N THR A 63 -6.59 10.61 18.16
CA THR A 63 -6.44 9.49 17.20
C THR A 63 -5.04 9.36 16.63
N GLY A 64 -4.21 10.42 16.71
CA GLY A 64 -2.92 10.49 16.02
C GLY A 64 -3.01 10.71 14.51
N VAL A 65 -4.22 10.90 13.97
CA VAL A 65 -4.51 11.18 12.56
C VAL A 65 -4.75 12.68 12.38
N GLU A 66 -4.02 13.31 11.47
CA GLU A 66 -4.21 14.72 11.10
C GLU A 66 -4.99 14.79 9.78
N ILE A 67 -6.20 15.35 9.84
CA ILE A 67 -7.04 15.58 8.65
C ILE A 67 -7.46 17.05 8.68
N ASP A 68 -7.04 17.82 7.69
CA ASP A 68 -7.48 19.20 7.55
C ASP A 68 -9.00 19.26 7.31
N PRO A 69 -9.73 20.22 7.92
CA PRO A 69 -11.16 20.34 7.70
C PRO A 69 -11.57 20.55 6.24
N GLY A 70 -10.70 21.12 5.39
CA GLY A 70 -10.98 21.35 3.98
C GLY A 70 -10.91 20.09 3.11
N ALA A 71 -10.28 19.01 3.59
CA ALA A 71 -10.13 17.79 2.83
C ALA A 71 -11.49 17.14 2.54
N GLU A 72 -11.63 16.52 1.38
CA GLU A 72 -12.86 15.83 0.96
C GLU A 72 -12.67 14.32 1.06
N LEU A 73 -13.52 13.66 1.87
CA LEU A 73 -13.49 12.21 2.07
C LEU A 73 -14.82 11.57 1.67
N GLY A 74 -14.72 10.64 0.71
CA GLY A 74 -15.75 9.71 0.28
C GLY A 74 -16.22 8.76 1.39
N ARG A 75 -16.99 7.74 1.02
CA ARG A 75 -17.55 6.74 1.93
C ARG A 75 -16.59 5.58 2.12
N ARG A 76 -16.65 4.93 3.28
CA ARG A 76 -15.89 3.69 3.55
C ARG A 76 -14.37 3.87 3.43
N VAL A 77 -13.88 5.10 3.63
CA VAL A 77 -12.45 5.38 3.79
C VAL A 77 -11.99 4.71 5.08
N PHE A 78 -11.09 3.74 4.94
CA PHE A 78 -10.59 2.96 6.06
C PHE A 78 -9.15 3.34 6.36
N ILE A 79 -8.93 3.88 7.57
CA ILE A 79 -7.59 4.24 8.06
C ILE A 79 -7.15 3.20 9.08
N ASP A 80 -6.32 2.25 8.63
CA ASP A 80 -5.79 1.21 9.48
C ASP A 80 -4.54 1.67 10.24
N HIS A 81 -4.50 1.37 11.54
CA HIS A 81 -3.44 1.76 12.45
C HIS A 81 -3.08 3.26 12.45
N GLY A 82 -4.01 4.16 12.08
CA GLY A 82 -3.82 5.54 11.58
C GLY A 82 -2.86 6.54 12.25
N MET A 83 -2.10 6.18 13.27
CA MET A 83 -1.02 6.99 13.83
C MET A 83 -0.11 7.56 12.74
N GLY A 84 0.06 8.89 12.75
CA GLY A 84 0.96 9.59 11.84
C GLY A 84 0.43 9.78 10.43
N VAL A 85 -0.84 9.44 10.16
CA VAL A 85 -1.50 9.81 8.89
C VAL A 85 -1.69 11.33 8.85
N VAL A 86 -1.38 11.94 7.70
CA VAL A 86 -1.52 13.38 7.45
C VAL A 86 -2.23 13.61 6.12
N ILE A 87 -3.39 14.28 6.15
CA ILE A 87 -4.21 14.59 4.99
C ILE A 87 -4.39 16.11 4.90
N GLY A 88 -3.86 16.73 3.85
CA GLY A 88 -3.87 18.18 3.67
C GLY A 88 -5.18 18.78 3.13
N GLU A 89 -5.29 20.10 3.23
CA GLU A 89 -6.52 20.90 3.00
C GLU A 89 -7.24 20.63 1.68
N THR A 90 -6.51 20.41 0.59
CA THR A 90 -7.12 20.25 -0.76
C THR A 90 -7.06 18.80 -1.22
N ALA A 91 -6.87 17.84 -0.31
CA ALA A 91 -6.86 16.43 -0.67
C ALA A 91 -8.29 15.98 -0.95
N GLU A 92 -8.44 15.14 -1.97
CA GLU A 92 -9.71 14.52 -2.35
C GLU A 92 -9.51 13.01 -2.26
N ILE A 93 -10.37 12.32 -1.52
CA ILE A 93 -10.28 10.87 -1.30
C ILE A 93 -11.63 10.27 -1.68
N GLY A 94 -11.61 9.33 -2.60
CA GLY A 94 -12.77 8.60 -3.10
C GLY A 94 -13.39 7.64 -2.10
N ASP A 95 -14.35 6.85 -2.58
CA ASP A 95 -15.00 5.79 -1.84
C ASP A 95 -14.07 4.55 -1.73
N ASP A 96 -14.20 3.77 -0.65
CA ASP A 96 -13.50 2.48 -0.46
C ASP A 96 -11.95 2.55 -0.46
N VAL A 97 -11.37 3.73 -0.19
CA VAL A 97 -9.92 3.89 -0.08
C VAL A 97 -9.41 3.29 1.23
N ASN A 98 -8.36 2.46 1.13
CA ASN A 98 -7.64 1.90 2.29
C ASN A 98 -6.32 2.64 2.51
N MET A 99 -6.08 3.10 3.73
CA MET A 99 -4.89 3.86 4.09
C MET A 99 -4.29 3.29 5.37
N TYR A 100 -3.00 3.00 5.36
CA TYR A 100 -2.29 2.54 6.55
C TYR A 100 -1.64 3.72 7.31
N HIS A 101 -1.15 3.42 8.51
CA HIS A 101 -0.39 4.35 9.35
C HIS A 101 0.73 5.09 8.61
N GLY A 102 1.01 6.33 9.03
CA GLY A 102 2.10 7.14 8.49
C GLY A 102 1.93 7.65 7.06
N VAL A 103 0.80 7.39 6.39
CA VAL A 103 0.54 7.90 5.04
C VAL A 103 0.44 9.43 5.06
N THR A 104 1.09 10.09 4.10
CA THR A 104 1.04 11.55 3.94
C THR A 104 0.48 11.93 2.57
N LEU A 105 -0.60 12.72 2.54
CA LEU A 105 -1.11 13.41 1.36
C LEU A 105 -0.70 14.89 1.47
N GLY A 106 0.51 15.20 0.99
CA GLY A 106 1.22 16.45 1.23
C GLY A 106 1.10 17.48 0.10
N GLY A 107 1.28 18.75 0.47
CA GLY A 107 1.27 19.89 -0.46
C GLY A 107 2.61 20.11 -1.16
N ASN A 108 2.62 20.54 -2.43
CA ASN A 108 3.84 20.95 -3.14
C ASN A 108 3.93 22.46 -3.46
N ASP A 109 2.88 23.24 -3.14
CA ASP A 109 2.80 24.68 -3.44
C ASP A 109 2.37 25.47 -2.19
N PRO A 110 3.01 26.60 -1.84
CA PRO A 110 2.60 27.40 -0.68
C PRO A 110 1.35 28.27 -0.93
N ARG A 111 0.89 28.40 -2.18
CA ARG A 111 -0.27 29.22 -2.54
C ARG A 111 -1.58 28.50 -2.23
N PRO A 112 -2.70 29.24 -2.04
CA PRO A 112 -4.03 28.66 -1.81
C PRO A 112 -4.63 28.14 -3.13
N VAL A 113 -4.02 27.10 -3.68
CA VAL A 113 -4.46 26.36 -4.88
C VAL A 113 -4.60 24.87 -4.53
N LYS A 114 -5.24 24.10 -5.41
CA LYS A 114 -5.19 22.63 -5.37
C LYS A 114 -3.72 22.21 -5.47
N ARG A 115 -3.26 21.49 -4.43
CA ARG A 115 -1.84 21.21 -4.21
C ARG A 115 -1.58 19.89 -3.50
N HIS A 116 -2.64 19.16 -3.14
CA HIS A 116 -2.58 17.89 -2.44
C HIS A 116 -3.20 16.81 -3.35
N PRO A 117 -2.84 15.54 -3.13
CA PRO A 117 -3.29 14.44 -3.99
C PRO A 117 -4.81 14.31 -4.10
N THR A 118 -5.26 13.80 -5.24
CA THR A 118 -6.57 13.18 -5.42
C THR A 118 -6.36 11.66 -5.45
N VAL A 119 -7.10 10.94 -4.62
CA VAL A 119 -7.06 9.47 -4.52
C VAL A 119 -8.42 8.96 -4.93
N GLU A 120 -8.49 8.26 -6.06
CA GLU A 120 -9.75 7.73 -6.60
C GLU A 120 -10.20 6.46 -5.86
N ASP A 121 -11.40 5.99 -6.22
CA ASP A 121 -12.10 4.93 -5.50
C ASP A 121 -11.29 3.63 -5.42
N GLY A 122 -11.39 2.91 -4.30
CA GLY A 122 -10.79 1.59 -4.10
C GLY A 122 -9.26 1.57 -4.05
N ALA A 123 -8.58 2.71 -4.13
CA ALA A 123 -7.12 2.76 -4.06
C ALA A 123 -6.61 2.33 -2.66
N THR A 124 -5.40 1.76 -2.63
CA THR A 124 -4.74 1.33 -1.38
C THR A 124 -3.40 2.05 -1.20
N LEU A 125 -3.24 2.69 -0.05
CA LEU A 125 -2.05 3.47 0.31
C LEU A 125 -1.27 2.77 1.43
N GLY A 126 -0.15 2.16 1.07
CA GLY A 126 0.71 1.41 1.97
C GLY A 126 1.32 2.26 3.09
N ALA A 127 1.65 1.60 4.19
CA ALA A 127 2.16 2.24 5.40
C ALA A 127 3.35 3.16 5.13
N GLY A 128 3.34 4.36 5.68
CA GLY A 128 4.42 5.34 5.53
C GLY A 128 4.62 5.88 4.12
N SER A 129 3.73 5.60 3.16
CA SER A 129 3.83 6.18 1.83
C SER A 129 3.56 7.69 1.86
N THR A 130 4.30 8.44 1.03
CA THR A 130 4.25 9.90 0.97
C THR A 130 3.91 10.32 -0.45
N LEU A 131 2.76 10.94 -0.63
CA LEU A 131 2.24 11.42 -1.89
C LEU A 131 2.26 12.95 -1.87
N VAL A 132 2.91 13.59 -2.84
CA VAL A 132 3.20 15.03 -2.79
C VAL A 132 2.74 15.74 -4.06
N GLY A 133 1.86 16.73 -3.88
CA GLY A 133 1.41 17.62 -4.94
C GLY A 133 0.01 17.33 -5.46
N ASP A 134 -0.41 18.14 -6.42
CA ASP A 134 -1.61 17.90 -7.22
C ASP A 134 -1.36 16.76 -8.21
N ILE A 135 -1.50 15.53 -7.71
CA ILE A 135 -1.33 14.27 -8.45
C ILE A 135 -2.56 13.39 -8.25
N THR A 136 -2.85 12.52 -9.21
CA THR A 136 -3.97 11.59 -9.14
C THR A 136 -3.48 10.15 -8.93
N ILE A 137 -4.03 9.48 -7.91
CA ILE A 137 -3.90 8.04 -7.72
C ILE A 137 -5.18 7.39 -8.26
N GLY A 138 -5.06 6.69 -9.37
CA GLY A 138 -6.19 6.17 -10.12
C GLY A 138 -6.97 5.08 -9.38
N GLU A 139 -8.20 4.85 -9.83
CA GLU A 139 -9.11 3.88 -9.25
C GLU A 139 -8.45 2.49 -9.07
N GLY A 140 -8.56 1.91 -7.89
CA GLY A 140 -7.98 0.61 -7.55
C GLY A 140 -6.46 0.53 -7.59
N ALA A 141 -5.74 1.65 -7.74
CA ALA A 141 -4.28 1.65 -7.73
C ALA A 141 -3.73 1.31 -6.33
N THR A 142 -2.54 0.72 -6.29
CA THR A 142 -1.86 0.35 -5.05
C THR A 142 -0.52 1.08 -4.92
N VAL A 143 -0.34 1.80 -3.83
CA VAL A 143 0.92 2.45 -3.46
C VAL A 143 1.61 1.61 -2.39
N GLY A 144 2.82 1.17 -2.69
CA GLY A 144 3.63 0.35 -1.78
C GLY A 144 4.01 1.09 -0.49
N ALA A 145 4.27 0.32 0.57
CA ALA A 145 4.72 0.89 1.84
C ALA A 145 6.04 1.67 1.67
N GLY A 146 6.13 2.84 2.31
CA GLY A 146 7.28 3.75 2.25
C GLY A 146 7.53 4.39 0.88
N ALA A 147 6.64 4.22 -0.10
CA ALA A 147 6.82 4.79 -1.43
C ALA A 147 6.69 6.33 -1.41
N VAL A 148 7.44 7.01 -2.28
CA VAL A 148 7.35 8.47 -2.46
C VAL A 148 6.81 8.77 -3.85
N VAL A 149 5.53 9.15 -3.92
CA VAL A 149 4.81 9.39 -5.18
C VAL A 149 4.78 10.88 -5.48
N VAL A 150 5.33 11.26 -6.64
CA VAL A 150 5.45 12.65 -7.10
C VAL A 150 4.84 12.88 -8.49
N GLY A 151 4.09 11.90 -9.00
CA GLY A 151 3.38 11.96 -10.27
C GLY A 151 2.18 11.02 -10.28
N ASP A 152 1.34 11.14 -11.30
CA ASP A 152 0.09 10.37 -11.39
C ASP A 152 0.34 8.86 -11.47
N VAL A 153 -0.54 8.11 -10.80
CA VAL A 153 -0.56 6.64 -10.83
C VAL A 153 -1.81 6.21 -11.58
N PRO A 154 -1.69 5.51 -12.72
CA PRO A 154 -2.88 5.13 -13.47
C PRO A 154 -3.74 4.07 -12.76
N PRO A 155 -5.03 3.97 -13.11
CA PRO A 155 -5.95 3.01 -12.48
C PRO A 155 -5.43 1.57 -12.49
N GLY A 156 -5.63 0.87 -11.38
CA GLY A 156 -5.20 -0.52 -11.16
C GLY A 156 -3.69 -0.75 -11.13
N ALA A 157 -2.87 0.28 -11.33
CA ALA A 157 -1.42 0.12 -11.29
C ALA A 157 -0.90 -0.04 -9.86
N THR A 158 0.20 -0.77 -9.71
CA THR A 158 0.96 -0.81 -8.45
C THR A 158 2.25 -0.03 -8.60
N VAL A 159 2.56 0.85 -7.65
CA VAL A 159 3.83 1.62 -7.61
C VAL A 159 4.54 1.43 -6.28
N ALA A 160 5.87 1.42 -6.30
CA ALA A 160 6.69 1.36 -5.07
C ALA A 160 8.05 2.05 -5.28
N GLY A 161 8.75 2.33 -4.18
CA GLY A 161 10.08 2.95 -4.21
C GLY A 161 10.09 4.45 -3.94
N ASN A 162 11.29 5.03 -3.97
CA ASN A 162 11.52 6.46 -3.75
C ASN A 162 12.57 6.96 -4.76
N PRO A 163 12.17 7.64 -5.85
CA PRO A 163 10.78 7.93 -6.25
C PRO A 163 10.00 6.65 -6.60
N ALA A 164 8.68 6.71 -6.48
CA ALA A 164 7.82 5.57 -6.78
C ALA A 164 7.76 5.31 -8.29
N GLU A 165 7.98 4.07 -8.69
CA GLU A 165 7.88 3.60 -10.06
C GLU A 165 6.90 2.43 -10.13
N ARG A 166 6.34 2.18 -11.32
CA ARG A 166 5.46 1.03 -11.52
C ARG A 166 6.20 -0.26 -11.24
N VAL A 167 5.54 -1.12 -10.49
CA VAL A 167 5.97 -2.50 -10.26
C VAL A 167 5.05 -3.34 -11.12
N ASP A 168 5.48 -3.62 -12.35
CA ASP A 168 4.80 -4.63 -13.14
C ASP A 168 4.99 -5.94 -12.38
N THR A 169 3.89 -6.54 -11.91
CA THR A 169 3.91 -7.98 -11.61
C THR A 169 4.34 -8.60 -12.92
N ALA A 170 5.57 -9.14 -12.97
CA ALA A 170 6.00 -9.96 -14.10
C ALA A 170 4.80 -10.82 -14.47
N GLU A 171 4.35 -10.70 -15.73
CA GLU A 171 3.41 -11.65 -16.31
C GLU A 171 3.76 -13.01 -15.73
N GLU A 172 2.77 -13.75 -15.23
CA GLU A 172 2.95 -15.17 -14.94
C GLU A 172 3.65 -15.74 -16.18
N THR A 173 4.97 -15.87 -16.07
CA THR A 173 5.77 -16.48 -17.11
C THR A 173 5.31 -17.90 -16.98
N GLU A 174 4.42 -18.33 -17.87
CA GLU A 174 4.06 -19.72 -18.03
C GLU A 174 5.38 -20.48 -17.94
N GLU A 175 5.57 -21.21 -16.82
CA GLU A 175 6.72 -22.07 -16.67
C GLU A 175 6.75 -22.93 -17.94
N PRO A 176 7.86 -22.96 -18.70
CA PRO A 176 7.92 -23.85 -19.84
C PRO A 176 7.70 -25.25 -19.28
N ALA A 177 6.61 -25.88 -19.71
CA ALA A 177 6.20 -27.21 -19.29
C ALA A 177 7.43 -28.11 -19.31
N SER A 178 7.82 -28.62 -18.14
CA SER A 178 8.90 -29.57 -17.99
C SER A 178 8.65 -30.73 -18.97
N PRO A 179 9.63 -31.13 -19.81
CA PRO A 179 9.44 -32.30 -20.64
C PRO A 179 9.17 -33.50 -19.72
N GLY A 180 8.03 -34.17 -19.96
CA GLY A 180 7.59 -35.34 -19.20
C GLY A 180 8.62 -36.47 -19.21
N PRO A 181 8.48 -37.46 -18.31
CA PRO A 181 9.49 -38.50 -18.16
C PRO A 181 9.61 -39.32 -19.45
N GLU A 182 10.84 -39.41 -19.97
CA GLU A 182 11.18 -40.38 -21.02
C GLU A 182 10.85 -41.79 -20.52
N VAL A 183 9.95 -42.44 -21.24
CA VAL A 183 9.65 -43.86 -21.07
C VAL A 183 10.85 -44.63 -21.63
N VAL A 184 11.69 -45.17 -20.75
CA VAL A 184 12.71 -46.14 -21.13
C VAL A 184 12.02 -47.48 -21.36
N ALA A 185 11.93 -47.89 -22.62
CA ALA A 185 11.52 -49.23 -23.00
C ALA A 185 12.77 -50.10 -23.20
N ASP A 186 12.84 -51.21 -22.47
CA ASP A 186 13.87 -52.24 -22.60
C ASP A 186 13.83 -52.92 -23.97
N GLY A 187 15.02 -53.26 -24.50
CA GLY A 187 15.18 -54.07 -25.71
C GLY A 187 16.65 -54.44 -25.96
N GLU A 188 16.98 -55.70 -25.67
CA GLU A 188 18.29 -56.36 -25.77
C GLU A 188 18.89 -56.38 -27.19
N GLN A 189 20.23 -56.26 -27.33
CA GLN A 189 21.13 -57.31 -27.88
C GLN A 189 22.58 -56.83 -28.12
N GLU A 190 23.50 -57.57 -27.49
CA GLU A 190 24.76 -58.16 -27.98
C GLU A 190 25.88 -57.32 -28.65
N ALA A 191 27.01 -57.28 -27.92
CA ALA A 191 28.34 -57.81 -28.29
C ALA A 191 29.50 -56.85 -28.69
N GLU A 192 30.66 -57.23 -28.13
CA GLU A 192 32.06 -57.00 -28.55
C GLU A 192 32.87 -55.82 -27.94
N ALA A 193 33.65 -56.22 -26.91
CA ALA A 193 35.08 -55.98 -26.66
C ALA A 193 35.78 -54.72 -27.24
N GLU A 194 36.45 -53.94 -26.38
CA GLU A 194 37.91 -53.99 -26.19
C GLU A 194 38.42 -52.97 -25.15
N THR A 195 39.19 -53.51 -24.20
CA THR A 195 40.40 -53.02 -23.51
C THR A 195 40.63 -51.52 -23.23
N GLY A 196 40.96 -51.22 -21.96
CA GLY A 196 41.94 -50.17 -21.65
C GLY A 196 41.73 -49.40 -20.35
N SER A 197 42.26 -49.92 -19.23
CA SER A 197 42.67 -49.12 -18.06
C SER A 197 44.21 -49.14 -18.06
N PRO A 198 44.92 -48.08 -17.61
CA PRO A 198 45.14 -47.95 -16.16
C PRO A 198 45.24 -46.52 -15.59
N ALA A 199 45.00 -46.46 -14.27
CA ALA A 199 45.73 -45.77 -13.21
C ALA A 199 46.10 -44.28 -13.33
N VAL A 200 45.59 -43.42 -12.43
CA VAL A 200 46.16 -43.03 -11.12
C VAL A 200 47.53 -42.32 -11.21
N GLU A 201 47.54 -41.02 -10.95
CA GLU A 201 48.55 -40.23 -10.20
C GLU A 201 48.10 -38.75 -10.21
N SER A 202 48.45 -37.87 -9.28
CA SER A 202 48.79 -37.90 -7.87
C SER A 202 48.84 -36.40 -7.45
N LEU A 203 48.63 -36.15 -6.16
CA LEU A 203 49.19 -35.00 -5.41
C LEU A 203 48.66 -33.56 -5.63
N ARG A 204 47.80 -33.18 -4.67
CA ARG A 204 47.67 -31.91 -3.90
C ARG A 204 48.98 -31.08 -3.74
N PRO A 205 48.98 -29.96 -2.97
CA PRO A 205 48.12 -28.76 -2.87
C PRO A 205 48.96 -27.46 -2.91
N CYS A 206 48.36 -26.26 -2.93
CA CYS A 206 49.02 -25.09 -2.30
C CYS A 206 48.08 -23.91 -2.00
N CYS A 207 47.89 -23.70 -0.69
CA CYS A 207 47.84 -22.45 0.08
C CYS A 207 47.83 -21.07 -0.61
N GLY A 208 47.13 -20.13 0.03
CA GLY A 208 47.46 -18.69 0.04
C GLY A 208 46.24 -17.77 0.02
N MET A 209 45.54 -17.56 1.14
CA MET A 209 45.69 -16.37 2.03
C MET A 209 45.58 -15.01 1.33
N GLY A 210 44.62 -14.21 1.78
CA GLY A 210 44.57 -12.77 1.51
C GLY A 210 43.25 -12.12 1.88
N ARG A 211 43.00 -11.94 3.18
CA ARG A 211 41.98 -11.01 3.68
C ARG A 211 42.57 -9.60 3.72
N SER A 212 41.78 -8.64 3.27
CA SER A 212 41.74 -7.26 3.75
C SER A 212 40.34 -6.72 3.47
#